data_AF-R5JLZ2-F1
#
_entry.id   AF-R5JLZ2-F1
#
_cell.length_a   1.000
_cell.length_b   1.000
_cell.length_c   1.000
_cell.angle_alpha   90.00
_cell.angle_beta   90.00
_cell.angle_gamma   90.00
#
_symmetry.space_group_name_H-M   'P 1'
#
loop_
_entity.id
_entity.type
_entity.pdbx_description
1 polymer ?
#
loop_
_entity_poly.entity_id
_entity_poly.type
_entity_poly.pdbx_seq_one_letter_code
_entity_poly.pdbx_strand_id
1 'polypeptide(L)'
;MKRKLTKSVALGVVILAMAACTGKTSNSETTCCENGTCTEQCKNECNNNNCKNKKEMTYSKKYTNADFYKDGKFQQDVAMEAMKDMFAFYDVPFTKLMATDMWVTDFGLGDFENVGMGGIFWVNNEEQRYFAHAIYLLPGQMIPEHAHVATKFPAKHESWMVEKGWAYNFSEIGEETPNAPAIPATHGPIKSKNFVIQQVGEVLPLKQLTTFHFLMAGPEGAIVSEWATYHDNAGLRFTNAKAAL
;
A
#
# COMPACT_ATOMS: atom_id res chain seq x y z
N MET A 1 18.79 -46.90 41.19
CA MET A 1 20.13 -46.36 41.51
C MET A 1 20.25 -44.99 40.86
N LYS A 2 20.19 -43.92 41.67
CA LYS A 2 20.30 -42.52 41.23
C LYS A 2 21.77 -42.21 40.90
N ARG A 3 22.07 -41.56 39.78
CA ARG A 3 23.30 -40.77 39.66
C ARG A 3 22.97 -39.37 39.17
N LYS A 4 23.42 -38.42 40.00
CA LYS A 4 23.18 -36.98 39.96
C LYS A 4 24.10 -36.29 38.94
N LEU A 5 23.57 -35.16 38.48
CA LEU A 5 24.21 -33.92 38.00
C LEU A 5 25.73 -33.80 38.15
N THR A 6 26.35 -33.17 37.15
CA THR A 6 26.83 -31.78 37.28
C THR A 6 26.90 -31.09 35.91
N LYS A 7 26.20 -29.95 35.81
CA LYS A 7 26.36 -28.97 34.74
C LYS A 7 27.57 -28.10 35.08
N SER A 8 28.53 -27.99 34.17
CA SER A 8 29.50 -26.90 34.16
C SER A 8 29.22 -26.05 32.93
N VAL A 9 28.58 -24.91 33.14
CA VAL A 9 28.48 -23.84 32.14
C VAL A 9 29.71 -22.97 32.36
N ALA A 10 30.69 -23.09 31.46
CA ALA A 10 31.79 -22.13 31.37
C ALA A 10 31.24 -20.86 30.72
N LEU A 11 31.14 -19.80 31.51
CA LEU A 11 30.77 -18.45 31.07
C LEU A 11 31.96 -17.85 30.30
N GLY A 12 32.03 -18.13 29.00
CA GLY A 12 32.97 -17.48 28.08
C GLY A 12 32.41 -16.14 27.63
N VAL A 13 32.83 -15.05 28.27
CA VAL A 13 32.58 -13.70 27.77
C VAL A 13 33.52 -13.46 26.59
N VAL A 14 33.02 -13.68 25.37
CA VAL A 14 33.69 -13.23 24.15
C VAL A 14 33.26 -11.79 23.91
N ILE A 15 34.11 -10.83 24.25
CA ILE A 15 33.96 -9.44 23.82
C ILE A 15 34.31 -9.39 22.34
N LEU A 16 33.30 -9.51 21.48
CA LEU A 16 33.40 -9.13 20.08
C LEU A 16 33.43 -7.59 20.02
N ALA A 17 34.63 -7.04 19.94
CA ALA A 17 34.81 -5.65 19.54
C ALA A 17 34.29 -5.49 18.11
N MET A 18 33.10 -4.91 17.95
CA MET A 18 32.65 -4.43 16.65
C MET A 18 33.53 -3.22 16.28
N ALA A 19 34.58 -3.46 15.50
CA ALA A 19 35.20 -2.41 14.73
C ALA A 19 34.17 -1.97 13.68
N ALA A 20 33.47 -0.87 13.95
CA ALA A 20 32.64 -0.21 12.95
C ALA A 20 33.55 0.25 11.81
N CYS A 21 33.56 -0.50 10.71
CA CYS A 21 34.08 0.00 9.44
C CYS A 21 33.15 1.12 8.98
N THR A 22 33.47 2.36 9.33
CA THR A 22 32.92 3.54 8.67
C THR A 22 33.51 3.63 7.27
N GLY A 23 33.02 2.76 6.39
CA GLY A 23 33.21 2.91 4.95
C GLY A 23 32.46 4.15 4.48
N LYS A 24 33.15 5.29 4.45
CA LYS A 24 32.74 6.44 3.64
C LYS A 24 32.63 5.97 2.18
N THR A 25 31.42 5.64 1.77
CA THR A 25 31.04 5.67 0.36
C THR A 25 30.34 7.00 0.16
N SER A 26 31.08 7.92 -0.46
CA SER A 26 30.60 9.20 -0.94
C SER A 26 29.48 8.98 -1.95
N ASN A 27 28.28 9.42 -1.58
CA ASN A 27 27.27 10.03 -2.46
C ASN A 27 26.46 10.98 -1.56
N SER A 28 27.08 12.11 -1.20
CA SER A 28 26.58 13.09 -0.23
C SER A 28 25.59 14.10 -0.82
N GLU A 29 24.92 13.79 -1.93
CA GLU A 29 23.91 14.70 -2.48
C GLU A 29 22.61 14.71 -1.65
N THR A 30 22.38 13.71 -0.81
CA THR A 30 21.13 13.60 -0.02
C THR A 30 21.08 14.55 1.19
N THR A 31 22.19 15.13 1.64
CA THR A 31 22.24 15.88 2.91
C THR A 31 22.26 17.41 2.77
N CYS A 32 22.37 17.94 1.55
CA CYS A 32 22.62 19.37 1.34
C CYS A 32 21.39 20.20 0.92
N CYS A 33 20.26 19.56 0.60
CA CYS A 33 19.00 20.27 0.27
C CYS A 33 17.93 19.97 1.31
N GLU A 34 17.33 21.02 1.86
CA GLU A 34 16.17 20.94 2.77
C GLU A 34 15.16 22.02 2.35
N ASN A 35 13.90 21.63 2.15
CA ASN A 35 12.81 22.52 1.72
C ASN A 35 13.13 23.41 0.50
N GLY A 36 13.86 22.87 -0.48
CA GLY A 36 14.20 23.59 -1.72
C GLY A 36 15.31 24.65 -1.56
N THR A 37 15.98 24.67 -0.41
CA THR A 37 17.13 25.54 -0.13
C THR A 37 18.35 24.75 0.31
N CYS A 38 19.54 25.25 0.00
CA CYS A 38 20.78 24.68 0.50
C CYS A 38 20.91 24.87 2.01
N THR A 39 21.30 23.82 2.73
CA THR A 39 21.63 23.93 4.16
C THR A 39 22.87 24.80 4.36
N GLU A 40 22.96 25.50 5.51
CA GLU A 40 24.10 26.39 5.85
C GLU A 40 25.46 25.70 5.72
N GLN A 41 25.51 24.39 5.99
CA GLN A 41 26.71 23.58 5.91
C GLN A 41 27.22 23.32 4.48
N CYS A 42 26.38 23.48 3.46
CA CYS A 42 26.73 23.18 2.06
C CYS A 42 26.69 24.40 1.13
N LYS A 43 26.58 25.63 1.64
CA LYS A 43 26.38 26.87 0.83
C LYS A 43 27.37 27.08 -0.32
N ASN A 44 28.59 26.56 -0.20
CA ASN A 44 29.65 26.74 -1.20
C ASN A 44 29.68 25.62 -2.27
N GLU A 45 29.00 24.50 -2.03
CA GLU A 45 28.98 23.31 -2.91
C GLU A 45 27.58 23.01 -3.48
N CYS A 46 26.55 23.63 -2.89
CA CYS A 46 25.15 23.44 -3.24
C CYS A 46 24.62 24.61 -4.07
N ASN A 47 23.95 24.31 -5.18
CA ASN A 47 23.27 25.30 -6.01
C ASN A 47 21.78 25.36 -5.63
N ASN A 48 21.30 26.52 -5.14
CA ASN A 48 19.89 26.73 -4.82
C ASN A 48 18.97 26.45 -6.02
N ASN A 49 19.43 26.63 -7.26
CA ASN A 49 18.65 26.26 -8.45
C ASN A 49 18.51 24.74 -8.60
N ASN A 50 19.50 23.94 -8.19
CA ASN A 50 19.40 22.48 -8.17
C ASN A 50 18.48 21.99 -7.05
N CYS A 51 18.50 22.62 -5.86
CA CYS A 51 17.54 22.28 -4.79
C CYS A 51 16.11 22.73 -5.11
N LYS A 52 15.92 23.86 -5.81
CA LYS A 52 14.60 24.33 -6.26
C LYS A 52 14.01 23.49 -7.39
N ASN A 53 14.86 22.87 -8.22
CA ASN A 53 14.44 22.04 -9.36
C ASN A 53 14.22 20.57 -9.00
N LYS A 54 14.41 20.17 -7.74
CA LYS A 54 13.99 18.85 -7.26
C LYS A 54 12.49 18.88 -6.93
N LYS A 55 11.67 19.24 -7.91
CA LYS A 55 10.26 18.85 -7.87
C LYS A 55 10.30 17.33 -7.96
N GLU A 56 10.04 16.64 -6.85
CA GLU A 56 9.83 15.19 -6.92
C GLU A 56 8.82 14.96 -8.03
N MET A 57 9.27 14.23 -9.06
CA MET A 57 8.40 13.85 -10.15
C MET A 57 7.32 12.97 -9.51
N THR A 58 6.07 13.38 -9.65
CA THR A 58 4.92 12.60 -9.20
C THR A 58 4.29 11.91 -10.40
N TYR A 59 3.89 10.66 -10.23
CA TYR A 59 3.14 9.97 -11.28
C TYR A 59 1.84 10.73 -11.48
N SER A 60 1.42 10.97 -12.72
CA SER A 60 0.25 11.83 -12.98
C SER A 60 -0.51 11.43 -14.23
N LYS A 61 -0.15 10.29 -14.83
CA LYS A 61 -0.84 9.78 -16.00
C LYS A 61 -2.27 9.40 -15.63
N LYS A 62 -3.21 10.00 -16.34
CA LYS A 62 -4.64 9.77 -16.16
C LYS A 62 -5.15 8.86 -17.26
N TYR A 63 -5.93 7.87 -16.85
CA TYR A 63 -6.68 6.99 -17.71
C TYR A 63 -8.16 7.32 -17.50
N THR A 64 -8.95 7.11 -18.54
CA THR A 64 -10.41 7.24 -18.49
C THR A 64 -11.04 5.85 -18.49
N ASN A 65 -12.27 5.75 -18.02
CA ASN A 65 -12.98 4.47 -18.03
C ASN A 65 -13.15 3.94 -19.46
N ALA A 66 -13.20 4.79 -20.48
CA ALA A 66 -13.26 4.35 -21.88
C ALA A 66 -11.99 3.58 -22.31
N ASP A 67 -10.84 3.87 -21.72
CA ASP A 67 -9.58 3.20 -22.06
C ASP A 67 -9.58 1.72 -21.66
N PHE A 68 -10.32 1.37 -20.60
CA PHE A 68 -10.32 0.02 -20.02
C PHE A 68 -11.45 -0.88 -20.53
N TYR A 69 -12.31 -0.39 -21.43
CA TYR A 69 -13.50 -1.14 -21.86
C TYR A 69 -13.63 -1.16 -23.37
N LYS A 70 -13.90 -2.35 -23.89
CA LYS A 70 -14.24 -2.57 -25.30
C LYS A 70 -15.54 -3.33 -25.38
N ASP A 71 -16.51 -2.78 -26.11
CA ASP A 71 -17.86 -3.35 -26.26
C ASP A 71 -18.53 -3.66 -24.89
N GLY A 72 -18.30 -2.77 -23.91
CA GLY A 72 -18.81 -2.91 -22.54
C GLY A 72 -18.11 -3.97 -21.69
N LYS A 73 -17.01 -4.56 -22.16
CA LYS A 73 -16.23 -5.57 -21.44
C LYS A 73 -14.92 -4.99 -20.92
N PHE A 74 -14.64 -5.22 -19.64
CA PHE A 74 -13.39 -4.83 -19.01
C PHE A 74 -12.20 -5.54 -19.67
N GLN A 75 -11.19 -4.76 -20.06
CA GLN A 75 -9.95 -5.19 -20.70
C GLN A 75 -8.85 -5.30 -19.65
N GLN A 76 -8.69 -6.48 -19.04
CA GLN A 76 -7.72 -6.72 -17.97
C GLN A 76 -6.26 -6.54 -18.42
N ASP A 77 -5.95 -6.82 -19.69
CA ASP A 77 -4.64 -6.61 -20.29
C ASP A 77 -4.27 -5.13 -20.32
N VAL A 78 -5.20 -4.26 -20.74
CA VAL A 78 -5.00 -2.81 -20.74
C VAL A 78 -4.84 -2.26 -19.33
N ALA A 79 -5.66 -2.73 -18.39
CA ALA A 79 -5.52 -2.38 -16.97
C ALA A 79 -4.18 -2.83 -16.37
N MET A 80 -3.69 -4.02 -16.72
CA MET A 80 -2.38 -4.52 -16.30
C MET A 80 -1.23 -3.67 -16.87
N GLU A 81 -1.32 -3.24 -18.13
CA GLU A 81 -0.33 -2.33 -18.72
C GLU A 81 -0.34 -0.95 -18.03
N ALA A 82 -1.51 -0.44 -17.62
CA ALA A 82 -1.59 0.78 -16.84
C ALA A 82 -0.89 0.67 -15.47
N MET A 83 -0.97 -0.51 -14.83
CA MET A 83 -0.23 -0.77 -13.59
C MET A 83 1.28 -0.84 -13.83
N LYS A 84 1.71 -1.52 -14.91
CA LYS A 84 3.14 -1.60 -15.28
C LYS A 84 3.75 -0.23 -15.59
N ASP A 85 2.98 0.66 -16.21
CA ASP A 85 3.39 2.05 -16.46
C ASP A 85 3.65 2.81 -15.15
N MET A 86 2.75 2.67 -14.17
CA MET A 86 2.95 3.22 -12.82
C MET A 86 4.14 2.56 -12.10
N PHE A 87 4.33 1.26 -12.25
CA PHE A 87 5.47 0.55 -11.65
C PHE A 87 6.80 1.02 -12.23
N ALA A 88 6.88 1.20 -13.56
CA ALA A 88 8.06 1.72 -14.23
C ALA A 88 8.41 3.13 -13.73
N PHE A 89 7.40 3.96 -13.47
CA PHE A 89 7.62 5.30 -12.89
C PHE A 89 8.20 5.24 -11.47
N TYR A 90 7.71 4.33 -10.62
CA TYR A 90 8.11 4.22 -9.21
C TYR A 90 9.31 3.30 -8.95
N ASP A 91 9.98 2.83 -10.01
CA ASP A 91 11.05 1.83 -9.99
C ASP A 91 10.64 0.53 -9.28
N VAL A 92 9.38 0.10 -9.47
CA VAL A 92 8.87 -1.18 -8.98
C VAL A 92 9.05 -2.25 -10.05
N PRO A 93 9.83 -3.32 -9.80
CA PRO A 93 10.08 -4.33 -10.80
C PRO A 93 8.84 -5.20 -11.03
N PHE A 94 8.41 -5.33 -12.29
CA PHE A 94 7.39 -6.32 -12.66
C PHE A 94 8.04 -7.71 -12.78
N THR A 95 7.95 -8.50 -11.70
CA THR A 95 8.64 -9.79 -11.59
C THR A 95 7.89 -10.92 -12.31
N LYS A 96 8.56 -12.07 -12.50
CA LYS A 96 7.91 -13.29 -13.01
C LYS A 96 6.75 -13.76 -12.10
N LEU A 97 6.88 -13.55 -10.78
CA LEU A 97 5.82 -13.87 -9.82
C LEU A 97 4.60 -12.99 -10.08
N MET A 98 4.80 -11.68 -10.24
CA MET A 98 3.70 -10.76 -10.59
C MET A 98 3.08 -11.09 -11.94
N ALA A 99 3.88 -11.46 -12.95
CA ALA A 99 3.36 -11.90 -14.24
C ALA A 99 2.45 -13.13 -14.16
N THR A 100 2.55 -13.93 -13.10
CA THR A 100 1.76 -15.15 -12.90
C THR A 100 0.56 -14.90 -11.98
N ASP A 101 0.77 -14.19 -10.87
CA ASP A 101 -0.17 -14.16 -9.74
C ASP A 101 -0.80 -12.78 -9.49
N MET A 102 -0.29 -11.70 -10.12
CA MET A 102 -0.92 -10.39 -10.02
C MET A 102 -2.19 -10.35 -10.88
N TRP A 103 -3.23 -9.70 -10.37
CA TRP A 103 -4.53 -9.54 -11.00
C TRP A 103 -4.96 -8.07 -11.00
N VAL A 104 -5.98 -7.77 -11.81
CA VAL A 104 -6.68 -6.49 -11.86
C VAL A 104 -8.19 -6.75 -11.88
N THR A 105 -8.96 -5.93 -11.16
CA THR A 105 -10.41 -6.08 -11.05
C THR A 105 -11.09 -4.71 -11.01
N ASP A 106 -12.26 -4.63 -11.66
CA ASP A 106 -13.24 -3.55 -11.53
C ASP A 106 -14.34 -3.92 -10.52
N PHE A 107 -14.19 -5.05 -9.82
CA PHE A 107 -15.17 -5.65 -8.92
C PHE A 107 -16.55 -5.92 -9.56
N GLY A 108 -16.63 -5.98 -10.89
CA GLY A 108 -17.90 -6.08 -11.62
C GLY A 108 -18.73 -4.78 -11.62
N LEU A 109 -18.12 -3.64 -11.31
CA LEU A 109 -18.81 -2.35 -11.21
C LEU A 109 -18.78 -1.54 -12.52
N GLY A 110 -17.98 -1.94 -13.51
CA GLY A 110 -17.94 -1.26 -14.81
C GLY A 110 -17.27 0.12 -14.78
N ASP A 111 -16.47 0.41 -13.75
CA ASP A 111 -15.81 1.70 -13.54
C ASP A 111 -14.39 1.52 -13.01
N PHE A 112 -13.49 0.99 -13.84
CA PHE A 112 -12.12 0.71 -13.41
C PHE A 112 -11.32 2.00 -13.18
N GLU A 113 -11.63 3.09 -13.89
CA GLU A 113 -10.98 4.39 -13.67
C GLU A 113 -11.05 4.83 -12.21
N ASN A 114 -12.25 4.72 -11.62
CA ASN A 114 -12.48 5.25 -10.29
C ASN A 114 -12.58 4.16 -9.22
N VAL A 115 -13.19 3.00 -9.51
CA VAL A 115 -13.48 1.92 -8.55
C VAL A 115 -12.93 0.59 -9.05
N GLY A 116 -11.72 0.27 -8.60
CA GLY A 116 -10.97 -0.91 -9.05
C GLY A 116 -9.65 -1.02 -8.32
N MET A 117 -8.90 -2.08 -8.61
CA MET A 117 -7.53 -2.21 -8.13
C MET A 117 -6.72 -3.19 -8.97
N GLY A 118 -5.40 -3.02 -8.92
CA GLY A 118 -4.46 -4.10 -9.14
C GLY A 118 -4.07 -4.72 -7.80
N GLY A 119 -3.77 -6.01 -7.79
CA GLY A 119 -3.46 -6.72 -6.56
C GLY A 119 -2.61 -7.96 -6.77
N ILE A 120 -1.81 -8.31 -5.76
CA ILE A 120 -1.18 -9.63 -5.65
C ILE A 120 -1.21 -10.10 -4.21
N PHE A 121 -1.65 -11.33 -3.96
CA PHE A 121 -1.50 -11.97 -2.66
C PHE A 121 -0.15 -12.66 -2.62
N TRP A 122 0.83 -12.04 -1.97
CA TRP A 122 2.15 -12.64 -1.77
C TRP A 122 2.06 -13.91 -0.93
N VAL A 123 1.20 -13.88 0.10
CA VAL A 123 0.88 -15.03 0.94
C VAL A 123 -0.57 -14.94 1.38
N ASN A 124 -1.28 -16.06 1.36
CA ASN A 124 -2.54 -16.23 2.07
C ASN A 124 -2.56 -17.63 2.73
N ASN A 125 -1.96 -17.75 3.91
CA ASN A 125 -1.75 -19.05 4.55
C ASN A 125 -2.87 -19.37 5.55
N GLU A 126 -3.72 -20.34 5.21
CA GLU A 126 -4.86 -20.77 6.05
C GLU A 126 -4.41 -21.41 7.38
N GLU A 127 -3.38 -22.27 7.33
CA GLU A 127 -2.92 -23.05 8.49
C GLU A 127 -2.26 -22.16 9.55
N GLN A 128 -1.35 -21.29 9.11
CA GLN A 128 -0.57 -20.39 9.96
C GLN A 128 -1.24 -19.01 10.15
N ARG A 129 -2.37 -18.79 9.48
CA ARG A 129 -3.28 -17.65 9.64
C ARG A 129 -2.70 -16.26 9.38
N TYR A 130 -1.83 -16.11 8.38
CA TYR A 130 -1.25 -14.83 8.01
C TYR A 130 -1.38 -14.54 6.51
N PHE A 131 -1.37 -13.26 6.20
CA PHE A 131 -1.63 -12.72 4.88
C PHE A 131 -0.67 -11.57 4.57
N ALA A 132 -0.23 -11.51 3.32
CA ALA A 132 0.57 -10.43 2.79
C ALA A 132 0.08 -10.12 1.37
N HIS A 133 -0.21 -8.85 1.11
CA HIS A 133 -0.79 -8.39 -0.14
C HIS A 133 -0.19 -7.05 -0.55
N ALA A 134 -0.03 -6.84 -1.85
CA ALA A 134 0.20 -5.50 -2.38
C ALA A 134 -1.05 -5.05 -3.14
N ILE A 135 -1.52 -3.86 -2.77
CA ILE A 135 -2.60 -3.10 -3.38
C ILE A 135 -1.98 -2.06 -4.31
N TYR A 136 -2.47 -2.00 -5.54
CA TYR A 136 -2.05 -1.02 -6.53
C TYR A 136 -3.25 -0.21 -6.99
N LEU A 137 -3.18 1.10 -6.80
CA LEU A 137 -4.23 2.04 -7.15
C LEU A 137 -3.69 3.09 -8.10
N LEU A 138 -4.33 3.23 -9.26
CA LEU A 138 -4.05 4.31 -10.20
C LEU A 138 -4.45 5.68 -9.61
N PRO A 139 -3.98 6.80 -10.18
CA PRO A 139 -4.31 8.15 -9.72
C PRO A 139 -5.79 8.42 -9.44
N GLY A 140 -6.17 8.55 -8.17
CA GLY A 140 -7.56 8.80 -7.74
C GLY A 140 -8.45 7.56 -7.67
N GLN A 141 -7.94 6.39 -8.04
CA GLN A 141 -8.68 5.12 -7.98
C GLN A 141 -8.89 4.70 -6.52
N MET A 142 -9.99 4.01 -6.24
CA MET A 142 -10.32 3.50 -4.91
C MET A 142 -10.85 2.07 -4.96
N ILE A 143 -10.65 1.35 -3.85
CA ILE A 143 -11.28 0.06 -3.61
C ILE A 143 -12.73 0.31 -3.15
N PRO A 144 -13.72 -0.49 -3.56
CA PRO A 144 -15.07 -0.40 -3.00
C PRO A 144 -15.05 -0.59 -1.47
N GLU A 145 -15.92 0.12 -0.76
CA GLU A 145 -16.04 0.00 0.69
C GLU A 145 -16.42 -1.42 1.11
N HIS A 146 -15.64 -1.98 2.02
CA HIS A 146 -15.81 -3.34 2.47
C HIS A 146 -15.46 -3.52 3.95
N ALA A 147 -15.89 -4.66 4.48
CA ALA A 147 -15.54 -5.15 5.80
C ALA A 147 -15.23 -6.65 5.73
N HIS A 148 -14.50 -7.12 6.74
CA HIS A 148 -14.22 -8.53 6.94
C HIS A 148 -14.93 -9.03 8.18
N VAL A 149 -15.80 -10.02 8.01
CA VAL A 149 -16.54 -10.66 9.12
C VAL A 149 -16.01 -12.07 9.38
N ALA A 150 -16.27 -12.58 10.59
CA ALA A 150 -15.90 -13.94 10.94
C ALA A 150 -16.68 -14.97 10.12
N THR A 151 -16.03 -16.09 9.83
CA THR A 151 -16.57 -17.28 9.16
C THR A 151 -16.29 -18.51 10.03
N LYS A 152 -15.73 -19.59 9.46
CA LYS A 152 -14.97 -20.59 10.22
C LYS A 152 -13.64 -20.02 10.75
N PHE A 153 -13.18 -18.88 10.22
CA PHE A 153 -12.01 -18.14 10.70
C PHE A 153 -12.43 -16.87 11.45
N PRO A 154 -11.59 -16.35 12.36
CA PRO A 154 -11.75 -15.01 12.88
C PRO A 154 -11.83 -13.96 11.76
N ALA A 155 -12.51 -12.85 12.02
CA ALA A 155 -12.54 -11.71 11.11
C ALA A 155 -11.10 -11.23 10.83
N LYS A 156 -10.82 -10.86 9.58
CA LYS A 156 -9.52 -10.33 9.17
C LYS A 156 -9.21 -9.06 9.95
N HIS A 157 -8.03 -8.99 10.55
CA HIS A 157 -7.42 -7.73 11.00
C HIS A 157 -6.22 -7.43 10.13
N GLU A 158 -6.07 -6.18 9.73
CA GLU A 158 -5.12 -5.77 8.71
C GLU A 158 -4.48 -4.43 9.03
N SER A 159 -3.33 -4.19 8.43
CA SER A 159 -2.58 -2.94 8.50
C SER A 159 -1.99 -2.63 7.14
N TRP A 160 -1.99 -1.35 6.80
CA TRP A 160 -1.55 -0.87 5.50
C TRP A 160 -0.35 0.05 5.66
N MET A 161 0.66 -0.12 4.81
CA MET A 161 1.77 0.82 4.65
C MET A 161 1.80 1.33 3.22
N VAL A 162 1.81 2.64 3.06
CA VAL A 162 2.03 3.26 1.75
C VAL A 162 3.52 3.17 1.41
N GLU A 163 3.84 2.59 0.26
CA GLU A 163 5.22 2.49 -0.25
C GLU A 163 5.54 3.57 -1.27
N LYS A 164 4.54 3.97 -2.07
CA LYS A 164 4.65 4.99 -3.13
C LYS A 164 3.35 5.77 -3.21
N GLY A 165 3.46 7.06 -3.52
CA GLY A 165 2.31 7.96 -3.58
C GLY A 165 1.74 8.25 -2.19
N TRP A 166 0.42 8.41 -2.09
CA TRP A 166 -0.30 8.51 -0.82
C TRP A 166 -1.76 8.07 -0.99
N ALA A 167 -2.43 7.75 0.12
CA ALA A 167 -3.83 7.31 0.09
C ALA A 167 -4.68 8.00 1.16
N TYR A 168 -5.94 8.29 0.84
CA TYR A 168 -6.98 8.47 1.84
C TYR A 168 -7.32 7.11 2.43
N ASN A 169 -7.14 6.97 3.75
CA ASN A 169 -7.53 5.78 4.51
C ASN A 169 -8.85 6.08 5.24
N PHE A 170 -9.95 5.59 4.66
CA PHE A 170 -11.30 5.81 5.17
C PHE A 170 -11.70 4.72 6.17
N SER A 171 -12.33 5.12 7.26
CA SER A 171 -12.84 4.24 8.31
C SER A 171 -14.26 4.65 8.74
N GLU A 172 -15.09 3.64 9.01
CA GLU A 172 -16.37 3.80 9.71
C GLU A 172 -16.18 4.35 11.14
N ILE A 173 -15.00 4.14 11.73
CA ILE A 173 -14.70 4.52 13.11
C ILE A 173 -13.99 5.88 13.17
N GLY A 174 -14.59 6.78 13.94
CA GLY A 174 -14.07 8.13 14.22
C GLY A 174 -15.05 9.22 13.79
N GLU A 175 -14.74 10.45 14.18
CA GLU A 175 -15.51 11.63 13.76
C GLU A 175 -15.37 11.86 12.25
N GLU A 176 -16.43 12.37 11.61
CA GLU A 176 -16.39 12.69 10.18
C GLU A 176 -15.29 13.71 9.88
N THR A 177 -14.38 13.37 8.97
CA THR A 177 -13.34 14.29 8.52
C THR A 177 -13.97 15.20 7.45
N PRO A 178 -13.91 16.54 7.59
CA PRO A 178 -14.52 17.45 6.63
C PRO A 178 -13.80 17.42 5.28
N ASN A 179 -14.48 17.88 4.22
CA ASN A 179 -13.94 18.03 2.87
C ASN A 179 -13.44 16.71 2.24
N ALA A 180 -14.23 15.65 2.37
CA ALA A 180 -13.94 14.39 1.68
C ALA A 180 -13.79 14.61 0.15
N PRO A 181 -12.87 13.88 -0.51
CA PRO A 181 -12.80 13.85 -1.97
C PRO A 181 -14.13 13.38 -2.58
N ALA A 182 -14.37 13.74 -3.85
CA ALA A 182 -15.53 13.25 -4.56
C ALA A 182 -15.43 11.73 -4.77
N ILE A 183 -16.50 11.01 -4.41
CA ILE A 183 -16.60 9.56 -4.57
C ILE A 183 -17.70 9.28 -5.61
N PRO A 184 -17.41 8.52 -6.68
CA PRO A 184 -18.36 8.29 -7.76
C PRO A 184 -19.54 7.42 -7.27
N ALA A 185 -20.71 7.60 -7.88
CA ALA A 185 -21.91 6.83 -7.52
C ALA A 185 -21.74 5.30 -7.72
N THR A 186 -20.84 4.90 -8.61
CA THR A 186 -20.45 3.51 -8.88
C THR A 186 -19.78 2.84 -7.67
N HIS A 187 -19.17 3.60 -6.76
CA HIS A 187 -18.60 3.09 -5.52
C HIS A 187 -19.68 2.49 -4.62
N GLY A 188 -20.85 3.14 -4.57
CA GLY A 188 -22.02 2.71 -3.81
C GLY A 188 -22.22 3.46 -2.49
N PRO A 189 -23.01 2.91 -1.56
CA PRO A 189 -23.22 3.51 -0.24
C PRO A 189 -21.94 3.53 0.59
N ILE A 190 -21.75 4.60 1.36
CA ILE A 190 -20.53 4.83 2.14
C ILE A 190 -20.89 5.02 3.62
N LYS A 191 -20.25 4.24 4.48
CA LYS A 191 -20.31 4.38 5.94
C LYS A 191 -19.06 5.04 6.50
N SER A 192 -17.92 4.85 5.86
CA SER A 192 -16.63 5.36 6.29
C SER A 192 -16.49 6.85 6.02
N LYS A 193 -16.80 7.66 7.04
CA LYS A 193 -16.79 9.13 6.99
C LYS A 193 -15.57 9.76 7.65
N ASN A 194 -14.86 9.00 8.48
CA ASN A 194 -13.56 9.42 8.97
C ASN A 194 -12.49 9.01 7.96
N PHE A 195 -11.56 9.91 7.66
CA PHE A 195 -10.36 9.53 6.91
C PHE A 195 -9.12 10.28 7.38
N VAL A 196 -7.98 9.66 7.10
CA VAL A 196 -6.66 10.29 7.21
C VAL A 196 -5.95 10.22 5.86
N ILE A 197 -5.13 11.22 5.56
CA ILE A 197 -4.22 11.17 4.41
C ILE A 197 -2.97 10.43 4.89
N GLN A 198 -2.82 9.19 4.47
CA GLN A 198 -1.71 8.31 4.82
C GLN A 198 -0.56 8.52 3.82
N GLN A 199 0.60 8.90 4.34
CA GLN A 199 1.82 9.20 3.59
C GLN A 199 2.74 7.98 3.50
N VAL A 200 3.72 8.04 2.59
CA VAL A 200 4.74 6.99 2.43
C VAL A 200 5.41 6.66 3.77
N GLY A 201 5.52 5.37 4.08
CA GLY A 201 6.16 4.84 5.28
C GLY A 201 5.27 4.83 6.53
N GLU A 202 4.12 5.49 6.51
CA GLU A 202 3.15 5.39 7.60
C GLU A 202 2.45 4.04 7.57
N VAL A 203 2.32 3.40 8.74
CA VAL A 203 1.61 2.13 8.91
C VAL A 203 0.37 2.38 9.76
N LEU A 204 -0.81 2.15 9.20
CA LEU A 204 -2.08 2.32 9.89
C LEU A 204 -2.85 1.00 9.95
N PRO A 205 -3.26 0.54 11.15
CA PRO A 205 -4.11 -0.63 11.28
C PRO A 205 -5.58 -0.30 11.06
N LEU A 206 -6.37 -1.32 10.69
CA LEU A 206 -7.82 -1.27 10.80
C LEU A 206 -8.20 -0.91 12.25
N LYS A 207 -8.97 0.17 12.41
CA LYS A 207 -9.27 0.75 13.73
C LYS A 207 -10.04 -0.20 14.66
N GLN A 208 -10.97 -0.97 14.09
CA GLN A 208 -11.78 -1.93 14.81
C GLN A 208 -12.13 -3.10 13.90
N LEU A 209 -12.14 -4.32 14.45
CA LEU A 209 -12.58 -5.50 13.71
C LEU A 209 -13.99 -5.33 13.16
N THR A 210 -14.25 -5.91 11.99
CA THR A 210 -15.56 -5.97 11.31
C THR A 210 -16.15 -4.63 10.84
N THR A 211 -15.40 -3.54 10.91
CA THR A 211 -15.86 -2.22 10.47
C THR A 211 -15.55 -1.95 9.02
N PHE A 212 -16.41 -1.18 8.37
CA PHE A 212 -16.24 -0.78 6.98
C PHE A 212 -15.07 0.19 6.81
N HIS A 213 -14.35 0.01 5.70
CA HIS A 213 -13.20 0.82 5.32
C HIS A 213 -12.96 0.73 3.82
N PHE A 214 -12.16 1.67 3.30
CA PHE A 214 -11.58 1.59 1.97
C PHE A 214 -10.36 2.51 1.85
N LEU A 215 -9.57 2.26 0.81
CA LEU A 215 -8.46 3.12 0.40
C LEU A 215 -8.81 3.81 -0.92
N MET A 216 -8.48 5.10 -1.01
CA MET A 216 -8.51 5.88 -2.25
C MET A 216 -7.13 6.49 -2.46
N ALA A 217 -6.53 6.28 -3.63
CA ALA A 217 -5.24 6.89 -3.95
C ALA A 217 -5.34 8.40 -4.14
N GLY A 218 -4.25 9.09 -3.84
CA GLY A 218 -4.04 10.48 -4.23
C GLY A 218 -3.93 10.66 -5.76
N PRO A 219 -3.70 11.91 -6.23
CA PRO A 219 -3.59 12.22 -7.65
C PRO A 219 -2.35 11.61 -8.31
N GLU A 220 -1.48 10.96 -7.53
CA GLU A 220 -0.28 10.28 -8.01
C GLU A 220 -0.36 8.75 -7.96
N GLY A 221 -1.54 8.20 -7.61
CA GLY A 221 -1.68 6.78 -7.39
C GLY A 221 -1.12 6.38 -6.02
N ALA A 222 -1.21 5.09 -5.72
CA ALA A 222 -0.67 4.53 -4.49
C ALA A 222 -0.24 3.08 -4.69
N ILE A 223 0.89 2.73 -4.09
CA ILE A 223 1.30 1.33 -3.88
C ILE A 223 1.29 1.10 -2.38
N VAL A 224 0.49 0.14 -1.93
CA VAL A 224 0.23 -0.11 -0.52
C VAL A 224 0.50 -1.57 -0.21
N SER A 225 1.36 -1.83 0.77
CA SER A 225 1.49 -3.15 1.36
C SER A 225 0.46 -3.34 2.46
N GLU A 226 -0.27 -4.45 2.40
CA GLU A 226 -1.20 -4.91 3.41
C GLU A 226 -0.63 -6.16 4.09
N TRP A 227 -0.57 -6.14 5.42
CA TRP A 227 -0.34 -7.32 6.24
C TRP A 227 -1.54 -7.57 7.12
N ALA A 228 -1.98 -8.83 7.14
CA ALA A 228 -3.19 -9.18 7.85
C ALA A 228 -3.12 -10.59 8.42
N THR A 229 -4.12 -10.93 9.23
CA THR A 229 -4.49 -12.33 9.43
C THR A 229 -5.04 -12.93 8.13
N TYR A 230 -5.22 -14.25 8.07
CA TYR A 230 -5.75 -14.96 6.90
C TYR A 230 -6.95 -14.28 6.23
N HIS A 231 -6.90 -14.18 4.90
CA HIS A 231 -7.99 -13.63 4.09
C HIS A 231 -8.93 -14.76 3.64
N ASP A 232 -10.16 -14.74 4.14
CA ASP A 232 -11.23 -15.63 3.70
C ASP A 232 -12.28 -14.85 2.90
N ASN A 233 -12.39 -15.12 1.60
CA ASN A 233 -13.37 -14.46 0.72
C ASN A 233 -14.81 -14.65 1.22
N ALA A 234 -15.13 -15.75 1.91
CA ALA A 234 -16.46 -15.96 2.49
C ALA A 234 -16.81 -14.94 3.60
N GLY A 235 -15.81 -14.27 4.16
CA GLY A 235 -15.94 -13.21 5.16
C GLY A 235 -15.99 -11.79 4.57
N LEU A 236 -15.78 -11.62 3.27
CA LEU A 236 -15.76 -10.30 2.62
C LEU A 236 -17.18 -9.76 2.44
N ARG A 237 -17.42 -8.51 2.84
CA ARG A 237 -18.72 -7.83 2.72
C ARG A 237 -18.52 -6.45 2.11
N PHE A 238 -19.05 -6.22 0.92
CA PHE A 238 -19.09 -4.90 0.30
C PHE A 238 -20.37 -4.16 0.72
N THR A 239 -20.31 -2.83 0.82
CA THR A 239 -21.54 -2.02 0.92
C THR A 239 -22.29 -1.93 -0.41
N ASN A 240 -21.56 -1.99 -1.52
CA ASN A 240 -22.15 -2.12 -2.85
C ASN A 240 -22.44 -3.59 -3.15
N ALA A 241 -23.73 -3.95 -3.20
CA ALA A 241 -24.17 -5.34 -3.41
C ALA A 241 -23.83 -5.92 -4.80
N LYS A 242 -23.37 -5.09 -5.74
CA LYS A 242 -22.88 -5.56 -7.06
C LYS A 242 -21.39 -5.88 -7.06
N ALA A 243 -20.64 -5.36 -6.09
CA ALA A 243 -19.20 -5.57 -6.01
C ALA A 243 -18.89 -7.02 -5.60
N ALA A 244 -17.89 -7.62 -6.25
CA ALA A 244 -17.40 -8.96 -5.92
C ALA A 244 -15.89 -9.08 -6.22
N LEU A 245 -15.21 -9.96 -5.49
CA LEU A 245 -13.81 -10.34 -5.68
C LEU A 245 -13.68 -11.87 -5.79
#